data_AF-A0A7W8EDI3-F1
#
_entry.id   AF-A0A7W8EDI3-F1
#
_cell.length_a   1.000
_cell.length_b   1.000
_cell.length_c   1.000
_cell.angle_alpha   90.00
_cell.angle_beta   90.00
_cell.angle_gamma   90.00
#
_symmetry.space_group_name_H-M   'P 1'
#
loop_
_entity.id
_entity.type
_entity.pdbx_description
1 polymer ?
#
loop_
_entity_poly.entity_id
_entity_poly.type
_entity_poly.pdbx_seq_one_letter_code
_entity_poly.pdbx_strand_id
1 'polypeptide(L)'
;MRAESPVSPALVAWGNAWLAGHVGLDEAADQVESVAGPTLIATVPLRVHLADLRSQGLHEVRLALPAPGDPLGLSGPPDFNAAAVDAGQAAIAVLAERNVGLVPEPDLRGSSYQGTAFTVHPAGPVRADLPSVAEAERDLAEAIRTATESLTSVEGPGQAHPGQLERAGGELAPGYPGRAHRVSALAARLAVMLRLADEGLGLTSAQMATRSAALRQLDHAVRRATVAAHHAIFEPIRNP
;
A
#
# COMPACT_ATOMS: atom_id res chain seq x y z
N MET A 1 -2.55 -12.74 6.72
CA MET A 1 -2.33 -11.79 7.83
C MET A 1 -2.05 -10.45 7.16
N ARG A 2 -2.91 -9.43 7.32
CA ARG A 2 -2.67 -8.13 6.66
C ARG A 2 -1.48 -7.45 7.35
N ALA A 3 -0.64 -6.74 6.59
CA ALA A 3 0.45 -5.98 7.17
C ALA A 3 -0.04 -5.01 8.25
N GLU A 4 0.64 -5.00 9.39
CA GLU A 4 0.30 -4.15 10.54
C GLU A 4 0.57 -2.66 10.27
N SER A 5 1.49 -2.34 9.35
CA SER A 5 1.85 -0.96 8.97
C SER A 5 1.95 -0.77 7.45
N PRO A 6 1.45 0.34 6.86
CA PRO A 6 1.54 0.65 5.44
C PRO A 6 2.93 1.20 5.05
N VAL A 7 4.00 0.49 5.41
CA VAL A 7 5.38 0.92 5.18
C VAL A 7 5.79 0.95 3.71
N SER A 8 5.40 -0.02 2.88
CA SER A 8 5.72 0.01 1.45
C SER A 8 5.02 1.18 0.73
N PRO A 9 3.74 1.48 0.99
CA PRO A 9 3.12 2.73 0.53
C PRO A 9 3.90 3.98 0.93
N ALA A 10 4.31 4.11 2.20
CA ALA A 10 5.09 5.26 2.65
C ALA A 10 6.44 5.36 1.93
N LEU A 11 7.18 4.25 1.80
CA LEU A 11 8.45 4.18 1.07
C LEU A 11 8.31 4.62 -0.38
N VAL A 12 7.25 4.18 -1.07
CA VAL A 12 7.00 4.55 -2.46
C VAL A 12 6.64 6.03 -2.58
N ALA A 13 5.74 6.54 -1.74
CA ALA A 13 5.31 7.94 -1.79
C ALA A 13 6.47 8.91 -1.57
N TRP A 14 7.20 8.72 -0.48
CA TRP A 14 8.30 9.62 -0.09
C TRP A 14 9.56 9.38 -0.91
N GLY A 15 9.85 8.13 -1.28
CA GLY A 15 10.95 7.79 -2.18
C GLY A 15 10.80 8.44 -3.55
N ASN A 16 9.60 8.40 -4.14
CA ASN A 16 9.36 9.03 -5.43
C ASN A 16 9.34 10.56 -5.37
N ALA A 17 8.81 11.16 -4.30
CA ALA A 17 8.90 12.61 -4.11
C ALA A 17 10.35 13.09 -3.99
N TRP A 18 11.22 12.31 -3.33
CA TRP A 18 12.66 12.56 -3.31
C TRP A 18 13.29 12.43 -4.69
N LEU A 19 12.98 11.36 -5.43
CA LEU A 19 13.50 11.15 -6.79
C LEU A 19 13.06 12.26 -7.77
N ALA A 20 11.86 12.81 -7.58
CA ALA A 20 11.34 13.95 -8.32
C ALA A 20 11.85 15.32 -7.81
N GLY A 21 12.62 15.35 -6.72
CA GLY A 21 13.22 16.57 -6.17
C GLY A 21 12.28 17.45 -5.35
N HIS A 22 11.13 16.92 -4.90
CA HIS A 22 10.18 17.66 -4.07
C HIS A 22 10.57 17.70 -2.59
N VAL A 23 11.36 16.71 -2.14
CA VAL A 23 11.82 16.56 -0.74
C VAL A 23 13.28 16.08 -0.71
N GLY A 24 13.95 16.30 0.41
CA GLY A 24 15.30 15.76 0.65
C GLY A 24 15.29 14.28 1.02
N LEU A 25 16.44 13.60 0.90
CA LEU A 25 16.59 12.19 1.31
C LEU A 25 16.30 12.01 2.81
N ASP A 26 16.74 12.95 3.65
CA ASP A 26 16.52 12.87 5.09
C ASP A 26 15.04 12.95 5.45
N GLU A 27 14.34 13.93 4.90
CA GLU A 27 12.90 14.09 5.09
C GLU A 27 12.12 12.87 4.59
N ALA A 28 12.47 12.34 3.41
CA ALA A 28 11.83 11.14 2.89
C ALA A 28 12.02 9.94 3.82
N ALA A 29 13.21 9.74 4.37
CA ALA A 29 13.47 8.65 5.32
C ALA A 29 12.78 8.86 6.67
N ASP A 30 12.79 10.09 7.22
CA ASP A 30 12.09 10.43 8.46
C ASP A 30 10.60 10.08 8.37
N GLN A 31 9.98 10.37 7.23
CA GLN A 31 8.55 10.13 7.02
C GLN A 31 8.23 8.64 6.89
N VAL A 32 9.08 7.84 6.24
CA VAL A 32 8.94 6.38 6.24
C VAL A 32 9.08 5.81 7.66
N GLU A 33 10.09 6.26 8.41
CA GLU A 33 10.36 5.81 9.77
C GLU A 33 9.27 6.25 10.77
N SER A 34 8.57 7.36 10.51
CA SER A 34 7.40 7.79 11.29
C SER A 34 6.22 6.81 11.21
N VAL A 35 6.12 6.05 10.10
CA VAL A 35 5.07 5.06 9.84
C VAL A 35 5.50 3.66 10.30
N ALA A 36 6.78 3.34 10.13
CA ALA A 36 7.30 1.97 10.22
C ALA A 36 8.21 1.72 11.44
N GLY A 37 8.52 2.77 12.20
CA GLY A 37 9.60 2.74 13.16
C GLY A 37 10.98 2.72 12.47
N PRO A 38 12.06 2.47 13.23
CA PRO A 38 13.40 2.34 12.67
C PRO A 38 13.42 1.33 11.51
N THR A 39 13.94 1.76 10.36
CA THR A 39 13.83 0.98 9.12
C THR A 39 15.20 0.57 8.57
N LEU A 40 15.36 -0.72 8.29
CA LEU A 40 16.55 -1.30 7.69
C LEU A 40 16.23 -1.94 6.34
N ILE A 41 17.16 -1.92 5.40
CA ILE A 41 17.11 -2.69 4.15
C ILE A 41 18.37 -3.55 4.08
N ALA A 42 18.21 -4.88 4.03
CA ALA A 42 19.33 -5.82 4.08
C ALA A 42 20.36 -5.50 5.18
N THR A 43 19.88 -5.19 6.39
CA THR A 43 20.66 -4.77 7.59
C THR A 43 21.29 -3.37 7.55
N VAL A 44 21.13 -2.62 6.47
CA VAL A 44 21.65 -1.26 6.31
C VAL A 44 20.55 -0.23 6.63
N PRO A 45 20.85 0.90 7.29
CA PRO A 45 19.87 1.97 7.50
C PRO A 45 19.23 2.44 6.19
N LEU A 46 17.92 2.72 6.23
CA LEU A 46 17.12 3.11 5.06
C LEU A 46 17.80 4.21 4.20
N ARG A 47 18.26 5.29 4.85
CA ARG A 47 18.93 6.43 4.17
C ARG A 47 20.14 6.01 3.37
N VAL A 48 21.00 5.19 3.98
CA VAL A 48 22.24 4.72 3.37
C VAL A 48 21.94 3.83 2.16
N HIS A 49 20.96 2.93 2.30
CA HIS A 49 20.58 2.05 1.21
C HIS A 49 19.93 2.82 0.04
N LEU A 50 19.06 3.79 0.32
CA LEU A 50 18.46 4.63 -0.73
C LEU A 50 19.52 5.44 -1.49
N ALA A 51 20.51 6.02 -0.79
CA ALA A 51 21.61 6.73 -1.42
C ALA A 51 22.46 5.80 -2.32
N ASP A 52 22.72 4.57 -1.87
CA ASP A 52 23.39 3.55 -2.67
C ASP A 52 22.60 3.20 -3.95
N LEU A 53 21.30 2.91 -3.82
CA LEU A 53 20.42 2.65 -4.97
C LEU A 53 20.39 3.83 -5.95
N ARG A 54 20.42 5.07 -5.45
CA ARG A 54 20.48 6.28 -6.29
C ARG A 54 21.76 6.33 -7.11
N SER A 55 22.90 5.98 -6.53
CA SER A 55 24.18 5.89 -7.23
C SER A 55 24.18 4.82 -8.32
N GLN A 56 23.37 3.77 -8.15
CA GLN A 56 23.16 2.68 -9.11
C GLN A 56 22.07 2.99 -10.16
N GLY A 57 21.56 4.22 -10.21
CA GLY A 57 20.60 4.66 -11.24
C GLY A 57 19.12 4.42 -10.88
N LEU A 58 18.77 4.34 -9.59
CA LEU A 58 17.37 4.37 -9.15
C LEU A 58 16.69 5.63 -9.70
N HIS A 59 15.54 5.43 -10.35
CA HIS A 59 14.74 6.50 -10.95
C HIS A 59 13.23 6.38 -10.69
N GLU A 60 12.75 5.24 -10.21
CA GLU A 60 11.35 5.04 -9.83
C GLU A 60 11.28 3.98 -8.72
N VAL A 61 10.35 4.16 -7.78
CA VAL A 61 9.92 3.12 -6.84
C VAL A 61 8.45 2.80 -7.14
N ARG A 62 8.12 1.53 -7.34
CA ARG A 62 6.75 1.07 -7.65
C ARG A 62 6.14 0.36 -6.46
N LEU A 63 4.85 0.53 -6.26
CA LEU A 63 4.10 -0.12 -5.18
C LEU A 63 3.40 -1.39 -5.67
N ALA A 64 3.52 -2.47 -4.90
CA ALA A 64 2.69 -3.66 -5.03
C ALA A 64 1.93 -3.92 -3.73
N LEU A 65 0.63 -4.19 -3.84
CA LEU A 65 -0.25 -4.57 -2.72
C LEU A 65 -0.97 -5.86 -3.06
N PRO A 66 -0.26 -6.99 -3.11
CA PRO A 66 -0.85 -8.27 -3.50
C PRO A 66 -1.73 -8.87 -2.39
N ALA A 67 -2.65 -9.74 -2.80
CA ALA A 67 -3.39 -10.62 -1.93
C ALA A 67 -3.50 -12.02 -2.57
N PRO A 68 -3.84 -13.08 -1.82
CA PRO A 68 -4.10 -14.39 -2.40
C PRO A 68 -5.13 -14.32 -3.53
N GLY A 69 -4.73 -14.71 -4.74
CA GLY A 69 -5.56 -14.66 -5.96
C GLY A 69 -5.56 -13.32 -6.70
N ASP A 70 -4.84 -12.31 -6.22
CA ASP A 70 -4.77 -10.97 -6.83
C ASP A 70 -3.35 -10.38 -6.67
N PRO A 71 -2.42 -10.68 -7.60
CA PRO A 71 -1.01 -10.29 -7.53
C PRO A 71 -0.79 -8.83 -8.00
N LEU A 72 -1.60 -7.89 -7.51
CA LEU A 72 -1.60 -6.49 -7.93
C LEU A 72 -0.22 -5.83 -7.79
N GLY A 73 0.33 -5.35 -8.91
CA GLY A 73 1.62 -4.65 -8.97
C GLY A 73 2.84 -5.56 -9.05
N LEU A 74 2.66 -6.88 -9.03
CA LEU A 74 3.75 -7.85 -9.14
C LEU A 74 3.96 -8.30 -10.60
N SER A 75 5.22 -8.54 -10.96
CA SER A 75 5.61 -9.05 -12.28
C SER A 75 6.62 -10.21 -12.24
N GLY A 76 6.79 -10.82 -11.06
CA GLY A 76 7.75 -11.90 -10.83
C GLY A 76 9.09 -11.40 -10.27
N PRO A 77 10.07 -12.29 -10.08
CA PRO A 77 10.01 -13.75 -10.17
C PRO A 77 9.10 -14.41 -9.10
N PRO A 78 8.84 -15.74 -9.17
CA PRO A 78 7.95 -16.44 -8.24
C PRO A 78 8.32 -16.26 -6.76
N ASP A 79 9.61 -16.28 -6.42
CA ASP A 79 10.08 -16.13 -5.03
C ASP A 79 9.74 -14.75 -4.46
N PHE A 80 9.95 -13.69 -5.25
CA PHE A 80 9.55 -12.33 -4.86
C PHE A 80 8.02 -12.22 -4.73
N ASN A 81 7.27 -12.80 -5.68
CA ASN A 81 5.82 -12.77 -5.63
C ASN A 81 5.26 -13.47 -4.40
N ALA A 82 5.80 -14.64 -4.05
CA ALA A 82 5.39 -15.40 -2.87
C ALA A 82 5.65 -14.59 -1.60
N ALA A 83 6.86 -14.07 -1.43
CA ALA A 83 7.23 -13.23 -0.29
C ALA A 83 6.34 -11.97 -0.17
N ALA A 84 6.08 -11.30 -1.30
CA ALA A 84 5.23 -10.12 -1.34
C ALA A 84 3.76 -10.45 -1.01
N VAL A 85 3.23 -11.60 -1.48
CA VAL A 85 1.87 -12.07 -1.15
C VAL A 85 1.75 -12.39 0.34
N ASP A 86 2.77 -13.03 0.92
CA ASP A 86 2.78 -13.38 2.35
C ASP A 86 2.83 -12.12 3.23
N ALA A 87 3.64 -11.13 2.86
CA ALA A 87 3.69 -9.83 3.52
C ALA A 87 2.46 -8.94 3.24
N GLY A 88 1.76 -9.18 2.12
CA GLY A 88 0.63 -8.37 1.64
C GLY A 88 1.01 -7.00 1.06
N GLN A 89 2.31 -6.71 0.95
CA GLN A 89 2.84 -5.49 0.35
C GLN A 89 4.29 -5.70 -0.09
N ALA A 90 4.71 -4.93 -1.10
CA ALA A 90 6.12 -4.81 -1.48
C ALA A 90 6.36 -3.48 -2.20
N ALA A 91 7.61 -3.02 -2.19
CA ALA A 91 8.09 -1.95 -3.06
C ALA A 91 9.06 -2.52 -4.10
N ILE A 92 9.10 -1.95 -5.30
CA ILE A 92 10.01 -2.35 -6.38
C ILE A 92 10.84 -1.12 -6.75
N ALA A 93 12.12 -1.12 -6.40
CA ALA A 93 13.10 -0.15 -6.84
C ALA A 93 13.50 -0.44 -8.30
N VAL A 94 13.34 0.54 -9.18
CA VAL A 94 13.64 0.45 -10.61
C VAL A 94 14.96 1.16 -10.88
N LEU A 95 15.99 0.38 -11.23
CA LEU A 95 17.32 0.89 -11.56
C LEU A 95 17.55 0.83 -13.07
N ALA A 96 18.67 1.40 -13.53
CA ALA A 96 19.01 1.45 -14.95
C ALA A 96 19.12 0.05 -15.60
N GLU A 97 19.63 -0.94 -14.87
CA GLU A 97 19.92 -2.28 -15.41
C GLU A 97 19.01 -3.40 -14.88
N ARG A 98 18.38 -3.20 -13.71
CA ARG A 98 17.59 -4.24 -13.04
C ARG A 98 16.55 -3.64 -12.10
N ASN A 99 15.60 -4.47 -11.68
CA ASN A 99 14.66 -4.12 -10.62
C ASN A 99 14.98 -4.90 -9.35
N VAL A 100 14.78 -4.24 -8.21
CA VAL A 100 14.99 -4.79 -6.87
C VAL A 100 13.68 -4.74 -6.10
N GLY A 101 13.18 -5.88 -5.68
CA GLY A 101 12.01 -6.01 -4.82
C GLY A 101 12.39 -5.86 -3.34
N LEU A 102 11.57 -5.14 -2.59
CA LEU A 102 11.72 -4.88 -1.17
C LEU A 102 10.45 -5.36 -0.47
N VAL A 103 10.56 -6.41 0.33
CA VAL A 103 9.44 -7.00 1.09
C VAL A 103 9.63 -6.67 2.57
N PRO A 104 8.67 -6.02 3.24
CA PRO A 104 8.81 -5.67 4.64
C PRO A 104 8.50 -6.85 5.57
N GLU A 105 9.28 -6.93 6.64
CA GLU A 105 9.15 -7.89 7.73
C GLU A 105 9.31 -7.14 9.06
N PRO A 106 8.61 -7.57 10.13
CA PRO A 106 8.75 -6.95 11.44
C PRO A 106 10.15 -7.22 12.01
N ASP A 107 10.87 -6.15 12.38
CA ASP A 107 12.12 -6.24 13.12
C ASP A 107 11.82 -6.07 14.61
N LEU A 108 11.77 -7.19 15.34
CA LEU A 108 11.44 -7.23 16.76
C LEU A 108 12.70 -7.51 17.58
N ARG A 109 13.26 -6.47 18.19
CA ARG A 109 14.48 -6.54 19.02
C ARG A 109 14.14 -6.35 20.49
N GLY A 110 13.83 -7.44 21.17
CA GLY A 110 13.32 -7.38 22.54
C GLY A 110 11.88 -6.85 22.60
N SER A 111 11.38 -6.59 23.81
CA SER A 111 9.95 -6.36 24.05
C SER A 111 9.43 -4.96 23.71
N SER A 112 10.30 -3.99 23.49
CA SER A 112 9.93 -2.57 23.33
C SER A 112 10.33 -1.97 21.98
N TYR A 113 11.09 -2.70 21.18
CA TYR A 113 11.50 -2.26 19.85
C TYR A 113 10.49 -2.73 18.81
N GLN A 114 9.99 -1.78 18.02
CA GLN A 114 9.14 -2.03 16.87
C GLN A 114 9.78 -1.31 15.69
N GLY A 115 10.48 -2.07 14.85
CA GLY A 115 11.06 -1.58 13.61
C GLY A 115 10.60 -2.41 12.43
N THR A 116 11.07 -2.03 11.25
CA THR A 116 10.80 -2.76 10.00
C THR A 116 12.11 -3.09 9.31
N ALA A 117 12.28 -4.34 8.91
CA ALA A 117 13.36 -4.76 8.03
C ALA A 117 12.79 -5.08 6.65
N PHE A 118 13.48 -4.66 5.59
CA PHE A 118 13.18 -5.06 4.22
C PHE A 118 14.13 -6.15 3.76
N THR A 119 13.56 -7.27 3.35
CA THR A 119 14.25 -8.33 2.62
C THR A 119 14.32 -7.95 1.14
N VAL A 120 15.51 -8.10 0.57
CA VAL A 120 15.81 -7.70 -0.81
C VAL A 120 15.71 -8.91 -1.73
N HIS A 121 14.92 -8.79 -2.78
CA HIS A 121 14.73 -9.81 -3.81
C HIS A 121 15.04 -9.26 -5.20
N PRO A 122 15.46 -10.09 -6.16
CA PRO A 122 15.36 -9.73 -7.58
C PRO A 122 13.89 -9.50 -7.95
N ALA A 123 13.60 -8.45 -8.71
CA ALA A 123 12.27 -8.19 -9.25
C ALA A 123 12.26 -8.26 -10.79
N GLY A 124 11.11 -8.63 -11.35
CA GLY A 124 10.91 -8.76 -12.78
C GLY A 124 11.06 -7.42 -13.50
N PRO A 125 11.56 -7.41 -14.75
CA PRO A 125 11.81 -6.18 -15.49
C PRO A 125 10.51 -5.49 -15.96
N VAL A 126 9.43 -6.27 -16.11
CA VAL A 126 8.16 -5.81 -16.69
C VAL A 126 7.38 -4.94 -15.70
N ARG A 127 6.88 -3.80 -16.15
CA ARG A 127 5.92 -2.99 -15.39
C ARG A 127 4.57 -3.69 -15.40
N ALA A 128 4.00 -3.93 -14.23
CA ALA A 128 2.65 -4.49 -14.12
C ALA A 128 1.63 -3.53 -14.76
N ASP A 129 0.60 -4.10 -15.39
CA ASP A 129 -0.53 -3.32 -15.91
C ASP A 129 -1.40 -2.85 -14.74
N LEU A 130 -1.50 -1.54 -14.59
CA LEU A 130 -2.13 -0.89 -13.44
C LEU A 130 -3.20 0.09 -13.91
N PRO A 131 -4.33 0.20 -13.19
CA PRO A 131 -5.36 1.16 -13.55
C PRO A 131 -4.83 2.59 -13.39
N SER A 132 -5.34 3.49 -14.21
CA SER A 132 -5.18 4.93 -13.98
C SER A 132 -5.89 5.35 -12.68
N VAL A 133 -5.49 6.51 -12.12
CA VAL A 133 -6.16 7.06 -10.93
C VAL A 133 -7.66 7.25 -11.16
N ALA A 134 -8.08 7.65 -12.37
CA ALA A 134 -9.49 7.87 -12.71
C ALA A 134 -10.29 6.57 -12.83
N GLU A 135 -9.69 5.48 -13.31
CA GLU A 135 -10.32 4.15 -13.29
C GLU A 135 -10.44 3.64 -11.86
N ALA A 136 -9.36 3.73 -11.09
CA ALA A 136 -9.36 3.25 -9.72
C ALA A 136 -10.32 4.04 -8.80
N GLU A 137 -10.49 5.35 -9.01
CA GLU A 137 -11.49 6.17 -8.31
C GLU A 137 -12.92 5.74 -8.63
N ARG A 138 -13.22 5.45 -9.92
CA ARG A 138 -14.54 4.96 -10.34
C ARG A 138 -14.83 3.57 -9.76
N ASP A 139 -13.87 2.66 -9.86
CA ASP A 139 -13.98 1.30 -9.31
C ASP A 139 -14.18 1.34 -7.79
N LEU A 140 -13.49 2.24 -7.09
CA LEU A 140 -13.65 2.43 -5.64
C LEU A 140 -15.03 2.97 -5.28
N ALA A 141 -15.53 3.98 -6.00
CA ALA A 141 -16.86 4.52 -5.77
C ALA A 141 -17.96 3.46 -5.97
N GLU A 142 -17.83 2.66 -7.02
CA GLU A 142 -18.74 1.55 -7.30
C GLU A 142 -18.67 0.48 -6.20
N ALA A 143 -17.47 0.06 -5.79
CA ALA A 143 -17.30 -0.92 -4.71
C ALA A 143 -17.88 -0.44 -3.37
N ILE A 144 -17.75 0.84 -3.04
CA ILE A 144 -18.37 1.43 -1.83
C ILE A 144 -19.89 1.33 -1.92
N ARG A 145 -20.47 1.67 -3.07
CA ARG A 145 -21.92 1.60 -3.31
C ARG A 145 -22.42 0.16 -3.18
N THR A 146 -21.82 -0.78 -3.90
CA THR A 146 -22.18 -2.22 -3.85
C THR A 146 -22.01 -2.82 -2.46
N ALA A 147 -20.93 -2.47 -1.75
CA ALA A 147 -20.71 -2.94 -0.39
C ALA A 147 -21.77 -2.37 0.57
N THR A 148 -22.11 -1.09 0.44
CA THR A 148 -23.16 -0.46 1.26
C THR A 148 -24.51 -1.14 1.04
N GLU A 149 -24.92 -1.36 -0.21
CA GLU A 149 -26.15 -2.09 -0.55
C GLU A 149 -26.16 -3.51 0.03
N SER A 150 -25.05 -4.24 -0.14
CA SER A 150 -24.91 -5.62 0.34
C SER A 150 -24.91 -5.69 1.87
N LEU A 151 -24.33 -4.71 2.56
CA LEU A 151 -24.24 -4.70 4.02
C LEU A 151 -25.53 -4.16 4.68
N THR A 152 -26.27 -3.27 4.02
CA THR A 152 -27.57 -2.79 4.52
C THR A 152 -28.64 -3.89 4.49
N SER A 153 -28.51 -4.87 3.59
CA SER A 153 -29.40 -6.04 3.54
C SER A 153 -29.08 -7.12 4.58
N VAL A 154 -27.97 -6.96 5.32
CA VAL A 154 -27.55 -7.87 6.40
C VAL A 154 -27.86 -7.20 7.74
N GLU A 155 -29.05 -7.44 8.30
CA GLU A 155 -29.40 -6.96 9.65
C GLU A 155 -28.61 -7.72 10.73
N GLY A 156 -27.90 -6.97 11.57
CA GLY A 156 -27.22 -7.44 12.78
C GLY A 156 -26.66 -6.24 13.57
N PRO A 157 -26.57 -6.31 14.91
CA PRO A 157 -26.14 -5.17 15.73
C PRO A 157 -24.64 -4.91 15.52
N GLY A 158 -24.31 -3.99 14.61
CA GLY A 158 -22.93 -3.57 14.34
C GLY A 158 -22.71 -2.13 14.77
N GLN A 159 -22.22 -1.91 15.98
CA GLN A 159 -21.82 -0.59 16.48
C GLN A 159 -20.41 -0.27 15.99
N ALA A 160 -20.28 0.49 14.91
CA ALA A 160 -18.98 1.04 14.50
C ALA A 160 -18.62 2.21 15.42
N HIS A 161 -17.53 2.07 16.19
CA HIS A 161 -17.04 3.13 17.07
C HIS A 161 -16.16 4.12 16.27
N PRO A 162 -16.53 5.40 16.13
CA PRO A 162 -15.80 6.35 15.27
C PRO A 162 -14.44 6.87 15.81
N GLY A 163 -13.91 6.29 16.89
CA GLY A 163 -12.82 6.89 17.68
C GLY A 163 -11.38 6.64 17.20
N GLN A 164 -11.14 5.85 16.14
CA GLN A 164 -9.79 5.44 15.71
C GLN A 164 -9.37 5.98 14.32
N LEU A 165 -10.16 6.87 13.73
CA LEU A 165 -9.93 7.40 12.37
C LEU A 165 -8.80 8.45 12.27
N GLU A 166 -8.24 8.90 13.39
CA GLU A 166 -7.26 10.01 13.43
C GLU A 166 -5.84 9.61 13.00
N ARG A 167 -5.56 8.33 12.75
CA ARG A 167 -4.26 7.85 12.25
C ARG A 167 -4.37 7.01 10.98
N ALA A 168 -5.27 7.40 10.08
CA ALA A 168 -5.27 6.83 8.74
C ALA A 168 -4.02 7.31 7.98
N GLY A 169 -2.88 6.64 8.20
CA GLY A 169 -1.69 6.80 7.38
C GLY A 169 -2.01 6.52 5.90
N GLY A 170 -1.24 7.11 4.98
CA GLY A 170 -1.56 7.13 3.54
C GLY A 170 -1.49 8.52 2.92
N GLU A 171 -0.88 9.47 3.62
CA GLU A 171 -0.54 10.77 3.05
C GLU A 171 0.53 10.57 1.98
N LEU A 172 0.17 10.92 0.75
CA LEU A 172 1.15 11.03 -0.33
C LEU A 172 2.07 12.22 -0.02
N ALA A 173 3.34 12.06 -0.35
CA ALA A 173 4.32 13.13 -0.24
C ALA A 173 3.99 14.30 -1.21
N PRO A 174 4.63 15.47 -1.05
CA PRO A 174 4.51 16.56 -2.01
C PRO A 174 4.90 16.14 -3.44
N GLY A 175 4.25 16.75 -4.44
CA GLY A 175 4.50 16.49 -5.87
C GLY A 175 3.46 15.60 -6.55
N TYR A 176 2.64 14.90 -5.79
CA TYR A 176 1.55 14.10 -6.34
C TYR A 176 0.37 14.99 -6.82
N PRO A 177 -0.36 14.59 -7.89
CA PRO A 177 -1.55 15.31 -8.31
C PRO A 177 -2.62 15.37 -7.21
N GLY A 178 -3.34 16.49 -7.10
CA GLY A 178 -4.38 16.65 -6.07
C GLY A 178 -5.50 15.60 -6.12
N ARG A 179 -5.78 15.01 -7.30
CA ARG A 179 -6.70 13.87 -7.43
C ARG A 179 -6.16 12.63 -6.71
N ALA A 180 -4.87 12.32 -6.86
CA ALA A 180 -4.23 11.19 -6.20
C ALA A 180 -4.25 11.34 -4.67
N HIS A 181 -4.02 12.54 -4.13
CA HIS A 181 -4.15 12.80 -2.69
C HIS A 181 -5.54 12.47 -2.17
N ARG A 182 -6.61 12.91 -2.87
CA ARG A 182 -7.99 12.62 -2.45
C ARG A 182 -8.30 11.12 -2.48
N VAL A 183 -7.91 10.43 -3.56
CA VAL A 183 -8.13 8.99 -3.72
C VAL A 183 -7.36 8.20 -2.66
N SER A 184 -6.08 8.52 -2.42
CA SER A 184 -5.25 7.87 -1.40
C SER A 184 -5.82 8.08 0.01
N ALA A 185 -6.25 9.30 0.35
CA ALA A 185 -6.84 9.59 1.66
C ALA A 185 -8.14 8.82 1.91
N LEU A 186 -8.99 8.68 0.88
CA LEU A 186 -10.20 7.86 0.98
C LEU A 186 -9.87 6.37 1.14
N ALA A 187 -8.96 5.86 0.31
CA ALA A 187 -8.52 4.47 0.36
C ALA A 187 -7.88 4.11 1.72
N ALA A 188 -7.06 5.00 2.28
CA ALA A 188 -6.46 4.86 3.60
C ALA A 188 -7.51 4.72 4.71
N ARG A 189 -8.52 5.59 4.72
CA ARG A 189 -9.63 5.53 5.70
C ARG A 189 -10.42 4.23 5.57
N LEU A 190 -10.74 3.82 4.34
CA LEU A 190 -11.43 2.55 4.07
C LEU A 190 -10.59 1.35 4.49
N ALA A 191 -9.27 1.37 4.28
CA ALA A 191 -8.37 0.32 4.73
C ALA A 191 -8.38 0.17 6.26
N VAL A 192 -8.39 1.27 7.01
CA VAL A 192 -8.55 1.24 8.47
C VAL A 192 -9.89 0.60 8.84
N MET A 193 -11.00 1.06 8.23
CA MET A 193 -12.34 0.51 8.51
C MET A 193 -12.42 -0.99 8.19
N LEU A 194 -11.83 -1.43 7.08
CA LEU A 194 -11.77 -2.84 6.69
C LEU A 194 -10.96 -3.71 7.67
N ARG A 195 -9.98 -3.15 8.38
CA ARG A 195 -9.24 -3.85 9.45
C ARG A 195 -10.07 -3.95 10.74
N LEU A 196 -10.86 -2.92 11.03
CA LEU A 196 -11.73 -2.88 12.21
C LEU A 196 -13.04 -3.67 12.04
N ALA A 197 -13.39 -4.05 10.80
CA ALA A 197 -14.69 -4.63 10.47
C ALA A 197 -14.93 -6.07 11.00
N ASP A 198 -14.19 -6.54 12.00
CA ASP A 198 -14.26 -7.90 12.51
C ASP A 198 -15.14 -8.06 13.78
N GLU A 199 -15.68 -9.27 13.95
CA GLU A 199 -16.68 -9.74 14.93
C GLU A 199 -18.17 -9.59 14.52
N GLY A 200 -18.58 -10.36 13.52
CA GLY A 200 -20.00 -10.58 13.20
C GLY A 200 -20.68 -11.57 14.15
N LEU A 201 -20.90 -11.19 15.41
CA LEU A 201 -21.68 -12.00 16.36
C LEU A 201 -23.15 -12.06 15.94
N GLY A 202 -23.72 -13.28 15.83
CA GLY A 202 -25.15 -13.49 15.57
C GLY A 202 -25.59 -13.55 14.11
N LEU A 203 -24.67 -13.61 13.13
CA LEU A 203 -25.01 -13.78 11.72
C LEU A 203 -25.20 -15.25 11.33
N THR A 204 -26.12 -15.52 10.42
CA THR A 204 -26.22 -16.84 9.76
C THR A 204 -25.04 -17.06 8.81
N SER A 205 -24.75 -18.31 8.45
CA SER A 205 -23.67 -18.65 7.50
C SER A 205 -23.81 -17.94 6.15
N ALA A 206 -25.04 -17.80 5.65
CA ALA A 206 -25.32 -17.07 4.41
C ALA A 206 -25.02 -15.57 4.53
N GLN A 207 -25.42 -14.93 5.63
CA GLN A 207 -25.13 -13.53 5.90
C GLN A 207 -23.62 -13.28 6.09
N MET A 208 -22.93 -14.19 6.77
CA MET A 208 -21.46 -14.15 6.88
C MET A 208 -20.81 -14.22 5.50
N ALA A 209 -21.25 -15.13 4.63
CA ALA A 209 -20.72 -15.27 3.27
C ALA A 209 -20.92 -14.00 2.43
N THR A 210 -22.11 -13.42 2.44
CA THR A 210 -22.43 -12.16 1.75
C THR A 210 -21.57 -11.00 2.25
N ARG A 211 -21.49 -10.82 3.58
CA ARG A 211 -20.64 -9.81 4.21
C ARG A 211 -19.17 -9.97 3.80
N SER A 212 -18.63 -11.18 3.92
CA SER A 212 -17.24 -11.44 3.54
C SER A 212 -16.98 -11.19 2.05
N ALA A 213 -17.93 -11.50 1.17
CA ALA A 213 -17.79 -11.19 -0.26
C ALA A 213 -17.75 -9.68 -0.52
N ALA A 214 -18.67 -8.91 0.07
CA ALA A 214 -18.70 -7.45 -0.04
C ALA A 214 -17.42 -6.80 0.49
N LEU A 215 -16.92 -7.24 1.65
CA LEU A 215 -15.69 -6.71 2.23
C LEU A 215 -14.45 -7.06 1.39
N ARG A 216 -14.40 -8.25 0.76
CA ARG A 216 -13.31 -8.62 -0.17
C ARG A 216 -13.32 -7.76 -1.43
N GLN A 217 -14.49 -7.48 -1.99
CA GLN A 217 -14.62 -6.60 -3.16
C GLN A 217 -14.17 -5.17 -2.82
N LEU A 218 -14.58 -4.64 -1.67
CA LEU A 218 -14.14 -3.33 -1.21
C LEU A 218 -12.63 -3.29 -0.95
N ASP A 219 -12.05 -4.33 -0.33
CA ASP A 219 -10.60 -4.45 -0.14
C ASP A 219 -9.82 -4.42 -1.46
N HIS A 220 -10.29 -5.18 -2.46
CA HIS A 220 -9.68 -5.20 -3.79
C HIS A 220 -9.66 -3.79 -4.42
N ALA A 221 -10.79 -3.07 -4.37
CA ALA A 221 -10.88 -1.71 -4.90
C ALA A 221 -9.98 -0.72 -4.13
N VAL A 222 -9.90 -0.85 -2.80
CA VAL A 222 -9.02 -0.03 -1.95
C VAL A 222 -7.55 -0.24 -2.29
N ARG A 223 -7.11 -1.49 -2.48
CA ARG A 223 -5.72 -1.79 -2.89
C ARG A 223 -5.40 -1.21 -4.26
N ARG A 224 -6.29 -1.36 -5.24
CA ARG A 224 -6.15 -0.76 -6.58
C ARG A 224 -6.06 0.77 -6.55
N ALA A 225 -6.95 1.42 -5.79
CA ALA A 225 -6.92 2.87 -5.59
C ALA A 225 -5.62 3.36 -4.94
N THR A 226 -5.13 2.63 -3.94
CA THR A 226 -3.86 2.94 -3.28
C THR A 226 -2.70 2.82 -4.27
N VAL A 227 -2.59 1.70 -5.00
CA VAL A 227 -1.53 1.47 -5.99
C VAL A 227 -1.56 2.50 -7.12
N ALA A 228 -2.73 2.83 -7.65
CA ALA A 228 -2.86 3.85 -8.70
C ALA A 228 -2.42 5.23 -8.20
N ALA A 229 -2.87 5.64 -7.01
CA ALA A 229 -2.52 6.94 -6.44
C ALA A 229 -1.01 7.08 -6.20
N HIS A 230 -0.32 6.01 -5.77
CA HIS A 230 1.13 6.03 -5.50
C HIS A 230 1.99 6.04 -6.77
N HIS A 231 1.44 5.67 -7.92
CA HIS A 231 2.12 5.77 -9.23
C HIS A 231 1.82 7.09 -9.98
N ALA A 232 0.89 7.90 -9.48
CA ALA A 232 0.39 9.10 -10.16
C ALA A 232 1.43 10.22 -10.33
N ILE A 233 2.51 10.23 -9.53
CA ILE A 233 3.58 11.24 -9.63
C ILE A 233 4.32 11.20 -10.98
N PHE A 234 4.34 10.03 -11.63
CA PHE A 234 4.96 9.84 -12.95
C PHE A 234 3.93 9.68 -14.08
N GLU A 235 2.63 9.74 -13.78
CA GLU A 235 1.63 9.78 -14.84
C GLU A 235 1.75 11.14 -15.55
N PRO A 236 1.86 11.16 -16.90
CA PRO A 236 1.76 12.41 -17.62
C PRO A 236 0.39 13.03 -17.30
N ILE A 237 0.37 14.30 -16.92
CA ILE A 237 -0.87 15.06 -16.69
C ILE A 237 -1.64 15.07 -18.01
N ARG A 238 -2.53 14.09 -18.21
CA ARG A 238 -3.50 14.11 -19.30
C ARG A 238 -4.54 15.15 -18.90
N ASN A 239 -4.34 16.38 -19.40
CA ASN A 239 -5.34 17.42 -19.27
C ASN A 239 -6.65 16.93 -19.95
N PRO A 240 -7.82 17.10 -19.32
CA PRO A 240 -9.10 16.80 -19.94
C PRO A 240 -9.36 17.70 -21.15
#